data_AF-A0A6P0B7Y2-F1
#
_entry.id   AF-A0A6P0B7Y2-F1
#
_cell.length_a   1.000
_cell.length_b   1.000
_cell.length_c   1.000
_cell.angle_alpha   90.00
_cell.angle_beta   90.00
_cell.angle_gamma   90.00
#
_symmetry.space_group_name_H-M   'P 1'
#
loop_
_entity.id
_entity.type
_entity.pdbx_description
1 polymer ?
#
loop_
_entity_poly.entity_id
_entity_poly.type
_entity_poly.pdbx_seq_one_letter_code
_entity_poly.pdbx_strand_id
1 'polypeptide(L)'
;MRWFHPARCDTAVFLWLVMILTGFNYASALNVDISDQSSWWIPSLKGGRERGQVVAYKGRANLEVFAHSDTKAEYHAYQIIKYMVSITKPMRRTLQNQLAALEHKQAAFFEHQNVAEMARLRSMIKSPWLYISLGDAGAVGCFTGETSAWMNTFVRTVAEQGGLLEDHPYLKKVTTKQPRKSLIEYTNETSGSFVASIAAQHPDLRSLRFYLSQRRRKKRSFKIIKTVLDVVVDDIEKKRPIDYARLKILLARGAITEEQAARLRDIKQRTRLGMGCLDPENPPKKISPDHKSGHLCRVQRCTGCMHGVVFLESLQHLAEALADLDFLQRQTPIRSWNGSSFELEQKSLRLTLKQFNPADTEKHYVKRREELKRDQVRVLDGYSIF
;
A
#
# COMPACT_ATOMS: atom_id res chain seq x y z
N MET A 1 -1.65 -12.20 50.07
CA MET A 1 -0.55 -11.60 49.28
C MET A 1 -0.96 -11.05 47.91
N ARG A 2 -1.90 -11.65 47.16
CA ARG A 2 -2.37 -11.16 45.84
C ARG A 2 -2.88 -9.70 45.81
N TRP A 3 -3.27 -9.14 46.95
CA TRP A 3 -3.98 -7.86 47.02
C TRP A 3 -3.10 -6.61 47.16
N PHE A 4 -1.79 -6.75 47.45
CA PHE A 4 -0.93 -5.60 47.74
C PHE A 4 0.11 -5.29 46.65
N HIS A 5 0.50 -6.28 45.85
CA HIS A 5 1.55 -6.14 44.84
C HIS A 5 1.22 -6.91 43.57
N PRO A 6 1.56 -6.36 42.39
CA PRO A 6 1.16 -6.96 41.12
C PRO A 6 1.94 -8.26 40.84
N ALA A 7 1.22 -9.29 40.41
CA ALA A 7 1.82 -10.49 39.85
C ALA A 7 2.17 -10.26 38.37
N ARG A 8 2.86 -11.23 37.76
CA ARG A 8 3.31 -11.16 36.36
C ARG A 8 2.18 -10.83 35.38
N CYS A 9 1.01 -11.46 35.54
CA CYS A 9 -0.14 -11.22 34.67
C CYS A 9 -0.72 -9.80 34.86
N ASP A 10 -0.79 -9.29 36.09
CA ASP A 10 -1.32 -7.96 36.37
C ASP A 10 -0.44 -6.88 35.73
N THR A 11 0.88 -6.96 35.94
CA THR A 11 1.85 -6.06 35.30
C THR A 11 1.80 -6.16 33.77
N ALA A 12 1.54 -7.35 33.21
CA ALA A 12 1.42 -7.53 31.77
C ALA A 12 0.23 -6.76 31.16
N VAL A 13 -0.92 -6.69 31.86
CA VAL A 13 -2.08 -5.92 31.41
C VAL A 13 -1.73 -4.44 31.29
N PHE A 14 -1.14 -3.85 32.32
CA PHE A 14 -0.75 -2.43 32.30
C PHE A 14 0.29 -2.12 31.23
N LEU A 15 1.27 -3.01 31.03
CA LEU A 15 2.25 -2.87 29.96
C LEU A 15 1.59 -2.89 28.57
N TRP A 16 0.61 -3.78 28.34
CA TRP A 16 -0.16 -3.81 27.10
C TRP A 16 -0.97 -2.52 26.88
N LEU A 17 -1.65 -2.03 27.92
CA LEU A 17 -2.40 -0.78 27.85
C LEU A 17 -1.50 0.39 27.46
N VAL A 18 -0.33 0.51 28.09
CA VAL A 18 0.65 1.55 27.74
C VAL A 18 1.11 1.40 26.29
N MET A 19 1.40 0.20 25.81
CA MET A 19 1.76 -0.01 24.39
C MET A 19 0.64 0.38 23.42
N ILE A 20 -0.62 0.13 23.76
CA ILE A 20 -1.79 0.50 22.95
C ILE A 20 -1.95 2.02 22.90
N LEU A 21 -1.84 2.68 24.04
CA LEU A 21 -2.05 4.13 24.18
C LEU A 21 -0.90 4.95 23.57
N THR A 22 0.33 4.44 23.68
CA THR A 22 1.53 5.18 23.24
C THR A 22 2.00 4.80 21.84
N GLY A 23 1.63 3.62 21.34
CA GLY A 23 2.20 3.04 20.12
C GLY A 23 3.67 2.64 20.26
N PHE A 24 4.19 2.59 21.48
CA PHE A 24 5.52 2.06 21.75
C PHE A 24 5.57 0.60 21.32
N ASN A 25 6.67 0.22 20.67
CA ASN A 25 6.97 -1.19 20.49
C ASN A 25 7.37 -1.77 21.86
N TYR A 26 7.34 -3.10 21.97
CA TYR A 26 7.66 -3.80 23.23
C TYR A 26 8.98 -3.35 23.86
N ALA A 27 10.06 -3.27 23.07
CA ALA A 27 11.37 -2.86 23.58
C ALA A 27 11.37 -1.41 24.09
N SER A 28 10.74 -0.48 23.35
CA SER A 28 10.58 0.91 23.79
C SER A 28 9.77 0.99 25.09
N ALA A 29 8.69 0.22 25.22
CA ALA A 29 7.91 0.21 26.46
C ALA A 29 8.73 -0.29 27.66
N LEU A 30 9.58 -1.32 27.48
CA LEU A 30 10.47 -1.83 28.53
C LEU A 30 11.59 -0.84 28.92
N ASN A 31 12.02 0.02 28.00
CA ASN A 31 13.12 0.96 28.19
C ASN A 31 12.67 2.34 28.71
N VAL A 32 11.51 2.41 29.36
CA VAL A 32 11.11 3.61 30.12
C VAL A 32 11.98 3.66 31.38
N ASP A 33 12.81 4.69 31.52
CA ASP A 33 13.69 4.87 32.69
C ASP A 33 13.00 5.79 33.72
N ILE A 34 12.59 5.21 34.84
CA ILE A 34 11.93 5.93 35.93
C ILE A 34 12.89 6.47 37.01
N SER A 35 14.20 6.50 36.75
CA SER A 35 15.21 7.01 37.70
C SER A 35 14.92 8.45 38.13
N ASP A 36 14.57 9.30 37.17
CA ASP A 36 14.13 10.66 37.41
C ASP A 36 12.86 10.92 36.60
N GLN A 37 11.93 11.70 37.16
CA GLN A 37 10.69 12.04 36.48
C GLN A 37 10.97 12.78 35.16
N SER A 38 12.02 13.60 35.11
CA SER A 38 12.39 14.32 33.89
C SER A 38 12.86 13.38 32.76
N SER A 39 13.37 12.18 33.10
CA SER A 39 13.87 11.20 32.14
C SER A 39 12.78 10.47 31.35
N TRP A 40 11.57 10.38 31.90
CA TRP A 40 10.45 9.70 31.24
C TRP A 40 9.21 10.58 31.03
N TRP A 41 9.20 11.82 31.53
CA TRP A 41 8.08 12.74 31.39
C TRP A 41 8.52 14.17 31.05
N ILE A 42 8.08 14.66 29.90
CA ILE A 42 8.28 16.04 29.44
C ILE A 42 6.93 16.77 29.43
N PRO A 43 6.71 17.79 30.27
CA PRO A 43 5.47 18.57 30.25
C PRO A 43 5.34 19.39 28.96
N SER A 44 4.12 19.58 28.48
CA SER A 44 3.83 20.34 27.26
C SER A 44 3.95 21.84 27.50
N LEU A 45 4.62 22.55 26.60
CA LEU A 45 4.71 24.01 26.63
C LEU A 45 3.36 24.71 26.39
N LYS A 46 2.45 24.10 25.61
CA LYS A 46 1.14 24.70 25.24
C LYS A 46 -0.03 24.23 26.11
N GLY A 47 0.15 23.22 26.97
CA GLY A 47 -0.92 22.61 27.78
C GLY A 47 -0.71 22.67 29.29
N GLY A 48 0.31 23.41 29.76
CA GLY A 48 0.68 23.45 31.17
C GLY A 48 1.10 22.08 31.72
N ARG A 49 1.01 21.88 33.04
CA ARG A 49 1.35 20.60 33.72
C ARG A 49 0.35 19.46 33.45
N GLU A 50 -0.73 19.73 32.70
CA GLU A 50 -1.84 18.78 32.51
C GLU A 50 -1.66 17.83 31.33
N ARG A 51 -0.78 18.19 30.40
CA ARG A 51 -0.45 17.39 29.21
C ARG A 51 1.04 17.33 29.01
N GLY A 52 1.54 16.25 28.43
CA GLY A 52 2.95 16.09 28.16
C GLY A 52 3.25 14.88 27.31
N GLN A 53 4.52 14.48 27.35
CA GLN A 53 5.06 13.38 26.58
C GLN A 53 5.73 12.38 27.51
N VAL A 54 5.32 11.12 27.38
CA VAL A 54 6.07 9.99 27.93
C VAL A 54 7.25 9.72 27.01
N VAL A 55 8.45 9.63 27.59
CA VAL A 55 9.70 9.38 26.89
C VAL A 55 10.15 7.95 27.14
N ALA A 56 10.66 7.28 26.11
CA ALA A 56 11.37 6.03 26.25
C ALA A 56 12.56 5.96 25.29
N TYR A 57 13.55 5.13 25.61
CA TYR A 57 14.75 5.02 24.80
C TYR A 57 14.72 3.78 23.88
N LYS A 58 14.96 3.99 22.58
CA LYS A 58 14.96 2.90 21.58
C LYS A 58 16.39 2.48 21.24
N GLY A 59 16.91 1.49 21.96
CA GLY A 59 18.32 1.05 21.84
C GLY A 59 18.79 0.70 20.43
N ARG A 60 17.97 0.03 19.59
CA ARG A 60 18.36 -0.30 18.20
C ARG A 60 18.55 0.91 17.29
N ALA A 61 17.86 2.01 17.58
CA ALA A 61 17.91 3.21 16.76
C ALA A 61 18.75 4.31 17.43
N ASN A 62 19.21 4.10 18.68
CA ASN A 62 19.86 5.10 19.52
C ASN A 62 19.09 6.44 19.55
N LEU A 63 17.76 6.37 19.71
CA LEU A 63 16.86 7.51 19.65
C LEU A 63 15.81 7.44 20.75
N GLU A 64 15.43 8.61 21.27
CA GLU A 64 14.27 8.77 22.15
C GLU A 64 12.97 8.72 21.33
N VAL A 65 11.96 8.11 21.92
CA VAL A 65 10.60 8.00 21.38
C VAL A 65 9.63 8.63 22.36
N PHE A 66 8.65 9.36 21.84
CA PHE A 66 7.78 10.25 22.61
C PHE A 66 6.32 9.93 22.34
N ALA A 67 5.50 9.76 23.37
CA ALA A 67 4.07 9.57 23.23
C ALA A 67 3.29 10.59 24.05
N HIS A 68 2.30 11.22 23.41
CA HIS A 68 1.44 12.18 24.10
C HIS A 68 0.56 11.48 25.14
N SER A 69 0.45 12.09 26.31
CA SER A 69 -0.38 11.61 27.41
C SER A 69 -0.89 12.77 28.25
N ASP A 70 -2.07 12.59 28.83
CA ASP A 70 -2.66 13.54 29.78
C ASP A 70 -2.37 13.07 31.21
N THR A 71 -2.31 14.03 32.14
CA THR A 71 -2.08 13.76 33.57
C THR A 71 -3.35 13.69 34.38
N LYS A 72 -4.53 14.00 33.81
CA LYS A 72 -5.81 13.95 34.54
C LYS A 72 -6.49 12.59 34.48
N ALA A 73 -6.61 12.02 33.29
CA ALA A 73 -7.38 10.81 33.09
C ALA A 73 -6.59 9.54 33.46
N GLU A 74 -7.21 8.69 34.27
CA GLU A 74 -6.58 7.50 34.90
C GLU A 74 -6.09 6.48 33.87
N TYR A 75 -6.74 6.41 32.71
CA TYR A 75 -6.42 5.46 31.64
C TYR A 75 -5.35 5.96 30.67
N HIS A 76 -4.63 7.03 30.99
CA HIS A 76 -3.53 7.51 30.16
C HIS A 76 -2.18 6.91 30.57
N ALA A 77 -1.26 6.83 29.61
CA ALA A 77 0.04 6.19 29.80
C ALA A 77 0.84 6.77 30.98
N TYR A 78 0.81 8.09 31.18
CA TYR A 78 1.44 8.75 32.32
C TYR A 78 0.88 8.22 33.65
N GLN A 79 -0.44 8.15 33.79
CA GLN A 79 -1.09 7.71 35.01
C GLN A 79 -0.87 6.22 35.27
N ILE A 80 -0.91 5.39 34.22
CA ILE A 80 -0.61 3.96 34.34
C ILE A 80 0.83 3.73 34.81
N ILE A 81 1.81 4.44 34.21
CA ILE A 81 3.21 4.32 34.63
C ILE A 81 3.37 4.80 36.08
N LYS A 82 2.79 5.95 36.44
CA LYS A 82 2.83 6.48 37.81
C LYS A 82 2.21 5.53 38.83
N TYR A 83 1.09 4.91 38.48
CA TYR A 83 0.42 3.89 39.29
C TYR A 83 1.29 2.65 39.46
N MET A 84 1.84 2.12 38.36
CA MET A 84 2.76 0.98 38.43
C MET A 84 3.99 1.30 39.30
N VAL A 85 4.52 2.52 39.21
CA VAL A 85 5.61 2.99 40.06
C VAL A 85 5.21 3.04 41.53
N SER A 86 4.02 3.54 41.86
CA SER A 86 3.60 3.64 43.26
C SER A 86 3.41 2.26 43.92
N ILE A 87 2.72 1.33 43.24
CA ILE A 87 2.40 0.00 43.81
C ILE A 87 3.63 -0.92 43.91
N THR A 88 4.64 -0.71 43.07
CA THR A 88 5.89 -1.51 43.07
C THR A 88 7.00 -0.87 43.91
N LYS A 89 6.72 0.20 44.67
CA LYS A 89 7.69 0.86 45.55
C LYS A 89 8.34 -0.11 46.56
N PRO A 90 7.62 -1.02 47.23
CA PRO A 90 8.24 -1.99 48.13
C PRO A 90 9.19 -2.96 47.42
N MET A 91 8.83 -3.42 46.21
CA MET A 91 9.69 -4.28 45.40
C MET A 91 11.00 -3.57 45.05
N ARG A 92 10.96 -2.29 44.67
CA ARG A 92 12.17 -1.50 44.40
C ARG A 92 13.05 -1.39 45.63
N ARG A 93 12.46 -1.18 46.82
CA ARG A 93 13.21 -1.13 48.07
C ARG A 93 13.94 -2.46 48.33
N THR A 94 13.29 -3.59 48.07
CA THR A 94 13.93 -4.91 48.15
C THR A 94 15.11 -5.04 47.18
N LEU A 95 14.94 -4.63 45.92
CA LEU A 95 16.03 -4.64 44.93
C LEU A 95 17.20 -3.72 45.31
N GLN A 96 16.90 -2.54 45.87
CA GLN A 96 17.92 -1.60 46.35
C GLN A 96 18.71 -2.18 47.54
N ASN A 97 18.03 -2.83 48.48
CA ASN A 97 18.70 -3.51 49.60
C ASN A 97 19.58 -4.67 49.11
N GLN A 98 19.11 -5.45 48.13
CA GLN A 98 19.89 -6.52 47.50
C GLN A 98 21.13 -5.95 46.78
N LEU A 99 20.97 -4.86 46.04
CA LEU A 99 22.07 -4.18 45.37
C LEU A 99 23.13 -3.68 46.38
N ALA A 100 22.71 -3.03 47.46
CA ALA A 100 23.61 -2.55 48.51
C ALA A 100 24.37 -3.70 49.19
N ALA A 101 23.68 -4.81 49.50
CA ALA A 101 24.32 -5.99 50.07
C ALA A 101 25.34 -6.62 49.11
N LEU A 102 25.04 -6.64 47.82
CA LEU A 102 25.93 -7.16 46.78
C LEU A 102 27.14 -6.23 46.54
N GLU A 103 26.94 -4.92 46.60
CA GLU A 103 28.00 -3.91 46.53
C GLU A 103 29.00 -4.06 47.69
N HIS A 104 28.50 -4.28 48.91
CA HIS A 104 29.36 -4.59 50.07
C HIS A 104 30.14 -5.89 49.89
N LYS A 105 29.50 -6.95 49.38
CA LYS A 105 30.19 -8.23 49.10
C LYS A 105 31.27 -8.06 48.02
N GLN A 106 30.97 -7.33 46.95
CA GLN A 106 31.90 -7.09 45.87
C GLN A 106 33.12 -6.25 46.30
N ALA A 107 32.92 -5.31 47.21
CA ALA A 107 34.01 -4.53 47.80
C ALA A 107 34.91 -5.37 48.70
N ALA A 108 34.36 -6.38 49.39
CA ALA A 108 35.12 -7.30 50.22
C ALA A 108 35.85 -8.37 49.41
N PHE A 109 35.22 -8.89 48.36
CA PHE A 109 35.79 -9.88 47.45
C PHE A 109 35.28 -9.66 46.03
N PHE A 110 36.21 -9.38 45.11
CA PHE A 110 35.85 -9.11 43.72
C PHE A 110 35.48 -10.40 42.98
N GLU A 111 34.24 -10.46 42.50
CA GLU A 111 33.77 -11.56 41.66
C GLU A 111 33.05 -11.02 40.41
N HIS A 112 33.35 -11.59 39.24
CA HIS A 112 32.74 -11.14 37.98
C HIS A 112 31.22 -11.39 37.93
N GLN A 113 30.72 -12.44 38.59
CA GLN A 113 29.29 -12.75 38.63
C GLN A 113 28.48 -11.66 39.36
N ASN A 114 29.03 -11.11 40.45
CA ASN A 114 28.42 -10.02 41.18
C ASN A 114 28.30 -8.75 40.32
N VAL A 115 29.28 -8.46 39.45
CA VAL A 115 29.20 -7.30 38.54
C VAL A 115 28.02 -7.42 37.58
N ALA A 116 27.81 -8.60 36.98
CA ALA A 116 26.70 -8.85 36.08
C ALA A 116 25.34 -8.75 36.82
N GLU A 117 25.27 -9.29 38.03
CA GLU A 117 24.07 -9.24 38.85
C GLU A 117 23.77 -7.82 39.36
N MET A 118 24.78 -7.04 39.75
CA MET A 118 24.65 -5.61 40.07
C MET A 118 24.09 -4.82 38.89
N ALA A 119 24.58 -5.08 37.67
CA ALA A 119 24.05 -4.45 36.46
C ALA A 119 22.58 -4.82 36.21
N ARG A 120 22.21 -6.09 36.42
CA ARG A 120 20.82 -6.56 36.33
C ARG A 120 19.92 -5.86 37.34
N LEU A 121 20.30 -5.82 38.62
CA LEU A 121 19.55 -5.16 39.69
C LEU A 121 19.37 -3.66 39.41
N ARG A 122 20.45 -2.98 38.99
CA ARG A 122 20.38 -1.56 38.59
C ARG A 122 19.40 -1.35 37.44
N SER A 123 19.39 -2.21 36.42
CA SER A 123 18.41 -2.13 35.32
C SER A 123 16.98 -2.36 35.80
N MET A 124 16.75 -3.32 36.70
CA MET A 124 15.42 -3.62 37.22
C MET A 124 14.84 -2.48 38.06
N ILE A 125 15.65 -1.84 38.91
CA ILE A 125 15.21 -0.70 39.76
C ILE A 125 14.64 0.44 38.90
N LYS A 126 15.24 0.66 37.72
CA LYS A 126 14.84 1.69 36.75
C LYS A 126 13.62 1.34 35.91
N SER A 127 13.09 0.13 36.04
CA SER A 127 11.94 -0.32 35.27
C SER A 127 10.64 -0.02 36.00
N PRO A 128 9.59 0.48 35.31
CA PRO A 128 8.25 0.53 35.86
C PRO A 128 7.57 -0.84 35.91
N TRP A 129 8.10 -1.86 35.21
CA TRP A 129 7.41 -3.14 34.97
C TRP A 129 7.91 -4.27 35.88
N LEU A 130 7.88 -4.03 37.19
CA LEU A 130 8.19 -5.04 38.20
C LEU A 130 6.97 -5.91 38.53
N TYR A 131 7.21 -7.14 38.95
CA TYR A 131 6.19 -8.07 39.42
C TYR A 131 6.74 -9.05 40.44
N ILE A 132 5.86 -9.67 41.23
CA ILE A 132 6.24 -10.81 42.08
C ILE A 132 6.08 -12.11 41.29
N SER A 133 7.13 -12.93 41.31
CA SER A 133 7.08 -14.30 40.81
C SER A 133 6.44 -15.20 41.86
N LEU A 134 5.23 -15.67 41.57
CA LEU A 134 4.51 -16.60 42.46
C LEU A 134 5.16 -17.99 42.53
N GLY A 135 5.91 -18.39 41.49
CA GLY A 135 6.58 -19.68 41.43
C GLY A 135 7.97 -19.71 42.07
N ASP A 136 8.56 -18.53 42.34
CA ASP A 136 9.94 -18.40 42.82
C ASP A 136 9.96 -17.72 44.20
N ALA A 137 9.23 -18.30 45.15
CA ALA A 137 9.16 -17.85 46.55
C ALA A 137 8.87 -16.34 46.75
N GLY A 138 8.17 -15.69 45.81
CA GLY A 138 7.88 -14.26 45.89
C GLY A 138 8.98 -13.34 45.37
N ALA A 139 9.98 -13.87 44.66
CA ALA A 139 11.07 -13.10 44.08
C ALA A 139 10.57 -11.97 43.18
N VAL A 140 11.30 -10.85 43.17
CA VAL A 140 10.98 -9.70 42.32
C VAL A 140 11.50 -9.97 40.91
N GLY A 141 10.60 -10.00 39.93
CA GLY A 141 10.89 -10.12 38.52
C GLY A 141 10.68 -8.80 37.77
N CYS A 142 11.23 -8.74 36.56
CA CYS A 142 11.04 -7.64 35.61
C CYS A 142 10.80 -8.21 34.21
N PHE A 143 10.04 -7.51 33.37
CA PHE A 143 9.93 -7.88 31.96
C PHE A 143 11.21 -7.51 31.19
N THR A 144 11.64 -8.41 30.30
CA THR A 144 12.82 -8.25 29.44
C THR A 144 12.46 -8.59 27.98
N GLY A 145 13.36 -8.34 27.02
CA GLY A 145 13.11 -8.66 25.61
C GLY A 145 12.76 -10.14 25.35
N GLU A 146 13.32 -11.05 26.16
CA GLU A 146 13.10 -12.50 26.09
C GLU A 146 11.66 -12.89 26.44
N THR A 147 11.00 -12.09 27.29
CA THR A 147 9.62 -12.36 27.73
C THR A 147 8.55 -12.02 26.68
N SER A 148 8.94 -11.57 25.49
CA SER A 148 8.02 -11.23 24.39
C SER A 148 7.18 -12.40 23.88
N ALA A 149 7.72 -13.63 23.86
CA ALA A 149 6.99 -14.83 23.45
C ALA A 149 5.86 -15.13 24.43
N TRP A 150 6.17 -15.14 25.73
CA TRP A 150 5.17 -15.30 26.79
C TRP A 150 4.10 -14.20 26.73
N MET A 151 4.50 -12.96 26.45
CA MET A 151 3.57 -11.83 26.31
C MET A 151 2.57 -12.01 25.15
N ASN A 152 3.00 -12.64 24.05
CA ASN A 152 2.12 -12.99 22.94
C ASN A 152 1.14 -14.09 23.31
N THR A 153 1.57 -15.09 24.09
CA THR A 153 0.69 -16.14 24.59
C THR A 153 -0.33 -15.56 25.55
N PHE A 154 0.12 -14.72 26.50
CA PHE A 154 -0.74 -14.07 27.48
C PHE A 154 -1.92 -13.32 26.83
N VAL A 155 -1.67 -12.44 25.86
CA VAL A 155 -2.75 -11.67 25.21
C VAL A 155 -3.72 -12.56 24.43
N ARG A 156 -3.25 -13.68 23.87
CA ARG A 156 -4.09 -14.64 23.15
C ARG A 156 -4.99 -15.40 24.12
N THR A 157 -4.44 -15.81 25.27
CA THR A 157 -5.21 -16.43 26.35
C THR A 157 -6.25 -15.48 26.91
N VAL A 158 -5.93 -14.20 27.10
CA VAL A 158 -6.91 -13.18 27.53
C VAL A 158 -8.02 -13.04 26.49
N ALA A 159 -7.69 -13.01 25.19
CA ALA A 159 -8.69 -12.93 24.13
C ALA A 159 -9.59 -14.18 24.06
N GLU A 160 -9.01 -15.36 24.29
CA GLU A 160 -9.73 -16.64 24.36
C GLU A 160 -10.69 -16.69 25.55
N GLN A 161 -10.19 -16.38 26.75
CA GLN A 161 -10.99 -16.35 27.98
C GLN A 161 -12.09 -15.29 27.95
N GLY A 162 -11.86 -14.18 27.25
CA GLY A 162 -12.86 -13.14 27.03
C GLY A 162 -13.90 -13.46 25.95
N GLY A 163 -13.84 -14.64 25.32
CA GLY A 163 -14.77 -15.02 24.24
C GLY A 163 -14.60 -14.21 22.95
N LEU A 164 -13.52 -13.43 22.81
CA LEU A 164 -13.35 -12.48 21.72
C LEU A 164 -12.92 -13.14 20.40
N LEU A 165 -12.60 -14.43 20.40
CA LEU A 165 -12.04 -15.11 19.23
C LEU A 165 -13.06 -15.41 18.14
N GLU A 166 -14.36 -15.48 18.49
CA GLU A 166 -15.44 -15.67 17.53
C GLU A 166 -15.65 -14.39 16.71
N ASP A 167 -15.85 -13.27 17.41
CA ASP A 167 -16.04 -11.95 16.79
C ASP A 167 -14.77 -11.40 16.14
N HIS A 168 -13.60 -11.75 16.71
CA HIS A 168 -12.30 -11.21 16.29
C HIS A 168 -11.24 -12.31 16.10
N PRO A 169 -11.35 -13.16 15.05
CA PRO A 169 -10.45 -14.30 14.82
C PRO A 169 -8.97 -13.94 14.67
N TYR A 170 -8.66 -12.69 14.31
CA TYR A 170 -7.27 -12.21 14.18
C TYR A 170 -6.54 -12.18 15.52
N LEU A 171 -7.27 -12.11 16.65
CA LEU A 171 -6.71 -12.13 18.00
C LEU A 171 -5.88 -13.40 18.28
N LYS A 172 -6.21 -14.53 17.62
CA LYS A 172 -5.42 -15.77 17.67
C LYS A 172 -3.95 -15.60 17.25
N LYS A 173 -3.67 -14.59 16.41
CA LYS A 173 -2.33 -14.32 15.86
C LYS A 173 -1.73 -13.00 16.35
N VAL A 174 -2.34 -12.35 17.34
CA VAL A 174 -1.83 -11.09 17.88
C VAL A 174 -0.44 -11.29 18.47
N THR A 175 0.38 -10.26 18.29
CA THR A 175 1.74 -10.18 18.83
C THR A 175 1.97 -8.80 19.42
N THR A 176 3.01 -8.63 20.22
CA THR A 176 3.45 -7.34 20.78
C THR A 176 3.81 -6.27 19.72
N LYS A 177 3.87 -6.63 18.43
CA LYS A 177 3.99 -5.67 17.31
C LYS A 177 2.66 -5.00 16.95
N GLN A 178 1.53 -5.59 17.36
CA GLN A 178 0.20 -5.19 16.90
C GLN A 178 -0.26 -3.83 17.45
N PRO A 179 -0.06 -3.47 18.73
CA PRO A 179 -0.47 -2.16 19.25
C PRO A 179 0.06 -0.99 18.43
N ARG A 180 1.37 -1.00 18.13
CA ARG A 180 2.00 0.00 17.28
C ARG A 180 1.38 0.04 15.87
N LYS A 181 1.14 -1.11 15.25
CA LYS A 181 0.52 -1.16 13.92
C LYS A 181 -0.89 -0.58 13.94
N SER A 182 -1.70 -1.00 14.91
CA SER A 182 -3.08 -0.55 15.06
C SER A 182 -3.18 0.96 15.32
N LEU A 183 -2.29 1.54 16.12
CA LEU A 183 -2.26 3.00 16.33
C LEU A 183 -1.91 3.77 15.04
N ILE A 184 -0.91 3.31 14.28
CA ILE A 184 -0.52 3.94 13.00
C ILE A 184 -1.67 3.87 11.99
N GLU A 185 -2.40 2.76 11.97
CA GLU A 185 -3.57 2.59 11.11
C GLU A 185 -4.72 3.51 11.52
N TYR A 186 -5.10 3.48 12.81
CA TYR A 186 -6.18 4.31 13.35
C TYR A 186 -5.93 5.79 13.07
N THR A 187 -4.73 6.29 13.39
CA THR A 187 -4.35 7.69 13.16
C THR A 187 -4.32 8.07 11.68
N ASN A 188 -3.94 7.15 10.80
CA ASN A 188 -4.00 7.40 9.36
C ASN A 188 -5.44 7.47 8.83
N GLU A 189 -6.34 6.64 9.36
CA GLU A 189 -7.75 6.62 8.97
C GLU A 189 -8.52 7.83 9.50
N THR A 190 -8.24 8.28 10.73
CA THR A 190 -8.95 9.40 11.36
C THR A 190 -8.35 10.77 11.04
N SER A 191 -7.03 10.87 10.93
CA SER A 191 -6.31 12.17 10.87
C SER A 191 -5.33 12.27 9.70
N GLY A 192 -5.25 11.25 8.86
CA GLY A 192 -4.43 11.25 7.65
C GLY A 192 -2.96 10.90 7.87
N SER A 193 -2.23 10.76 6.75
CA SER A 193 -0.90 10.15 6.73
C SER A 193 0.20 10.98 7.41
N PHE A 194 0.03 12.29 7.55
CA PHE A 194 0.98 13.13 8.28
C PHE A 194 0.90 12.87 9.80
N VAL A 195 -0.30 12.85 10.38
CA VAL A 195 -0.48 12.54 11.80
C VAL A 195 -0.07 11.10 12.12
N ALA A 196 -0.31 10.17 11.18
CA ALA A 196 0.18 8.80 11.30
C ALA A 196 1.71 8.70 11.26
N SER A 197 2.42 9.59 10.55
CA SER A 197 3.89 9.61 10.55
C SER A 197 4.43 10.01 11.93
N ILE A 198 3.78 10.99 12.56
CA ILE A 198 4.08 11.47 13.92
C ILE A 198 3.79 10.36 14.94
N ALA A 199 2.61 9.72 14.87
CA ALA A 199 2.27 8.59 15.75
C ALA A 199 3.19 7.38 15.57
N ALA A 200 3.62 7.13 14.32
CA ALA A 200 4.58 6.09 14.00
C ALA A 200 6.00 6.42 14.46
N GLN A 201 6.30 7.67 14.78
CA GLN A 201 7.63 8.15 15.23
C GLN A 201 8.75 7.60 14.34
N HIS A 202 8.52 7.65 13.03
CA HIS A 202 9.49 7.24 12.03
C HIS A 202 10.25 8.49 11.55
N PRO A 203 11.59 8.49 11.57
CA PRO A 203 12.36 9.61 11.01
C PRO A 203 12.20 9.70 9.49
N ASP A 204 11.81 8.60 8.83
CA ASP A 204 11.66 8.50 7.38
C ASP A 204 10.24 8.06 6.97
N LEU A 205 9.61 8.84 6.09
CA LEU A 205 8.33 8.56 5.44
C LEU A 205 8.33 7.25 4.63
N ARG A 206 9.50 6.71 4.25
CA ARG A 206 9.63 5.40 3.59
C ARG A 206 9.15 4.25 4.47
N SER A 207 9.42 4.32 5.78
CA SER A 207 8.94 3.33 6.74
C SER A 207 7.42 3.38 6.87
N LEU A 208 6.85 4.58 6.90
CA LEU A 208 5.39 4.77 6.87
C LEU A 208 4.77 4.24 5.57
N ARG A 209 5.39 4.50 4.41
CA ARG A 209 4.96 3.93 3.13
C ARG A 209 4.96 2.41 3.16
N PHE A 210 5.93 1.76 3.80
CA PHE A 210 5.93 0.31 3.95
C PHE A 210 4.69 -0.19 4.73
N TYR A 211 4.39 0.44 5.88
CA TYR A 211 3.20 0.10 6.68
C TYR A 211 1.88 0.34 5.92
N LEU A 212 1.73 1.49 5.27
CA LEU A 212 0.51 1.84 4.54
C LEU A 212 0.35 1.05 3.22
N SER A 213 1.45 0.74 2.53
CA SER A 213 1.42 0.03 1.24
C SER A 213 0.99 -1.42 1.38
N GLN A 214 1.32 -2.11 2.47
CA GLN A 214 0.93 -3.50 2.73
C GLN A 214 -0.60 -3.68 2.71
N ARG A 215 -1.35 -2.78 3.35
CA ARG A 215 -2.82 -2.87 3.41
C ARG A 215 -3.50 -2.26 2.19
N ARG A 216 -2.95 -1.18 1.59
CA ARG A 216 -3.41 -0.69 0.27
C ARG A 216 -3.28 -1.75 -0.81
N ARG A 217 -2.18 -2.53 -0.81
CA ARG A 217 -2.00 -3.67 -1.71
C ARG A 217 -3.09 -4.72 -1.48
N LYS A 218 -3.37 -5.11 -0.22
CA LYS A 218 -4.47 -6.05 0.09
C LYS A 218 -5.86 -5.53 -0.35
N LYS A 219 -6.21 -4.28 -0.03
CA LYS A 219 -7.50 -3.66 -0.48
C LYS A 219 -7.58 -3.60 -2.01
N ARG A 220 -6.48 -3.23 -2.69
CA ARG A 220 -6.43 -3.19 -4.15
C ARG A 220 -6.54 -4.58 -4.78
N SER A 221 -5.84 -5.58 -4.24
CA SER A 221 -5.96 -6.98 -4.68
C SER A 221 -7.38 -7.50 -4.51
N PHE A 222 -8.04 -7.20 -3.38
CA PHE A 222 -9.42 -7.61 -3.14
C PHE A 222 -10.40 -6.94 -4.11
N LYS A 223 -10.21 -5.65 -4.39
CA LYS A 223 -10.99 -4.92 -5.40
C LYS A 223 -10.82 -5.53 -6.81
N ILE A 224 -9.59 -5.85 -7.20
CA ILE A 224 -9.30 -6.49 -8.49
C ILE A 224 -9.97 -7.87 -8.58
N ILE A 225 -9.84 -8.70 -7.55
CA ILE A 225 -10.47 -10.04 -7.51
C ILE A 225 -12.00 -9.92 -7.60
N LYS A 226 -12.60 -8.99 -6.84
CA LYS A 226 -14.04 -8.74 -6.91
C LYS A 226 -14.47 -8.34 -8.32
N THR A 227 -13.76 -7.39 -8.95
CA THR A 227 -14.06 -6.98 -10.33
C THR A 227 -13.91 -8.13 -11.33
N VAL A 228 -12.91 -9.02 -11.18
CA VAL A 228 -12.81 -10.22 -12.03
C VAL A 228 -14.01 -11.14 -11.84
N LEU A 229 -14.40 -11.41 -10.59
CA LEU A 229 -15.56 -12.25 -10.29
C LEU A 229 -16.85 -11.65 -10.87
N ASP A 230 -17.09 -10.35 -10.66
CA ASP A 230 -18.28 -9.65 -11.14
C ASP A 230 -18.39 -9.76 -12.67
N VAL A 231 -17.28 -9.61 -13.40
CA VAL A 231 -17.26 -9.73 -14.88
C VAL A 231 -17.50 -11.17 -15.33
N VAL A 232 -16.88 -12.16 -14.67
CA VAL A 232 -17.07 -13.58 -15.02
C VAL A 232 -18.50 -14.02 -14.78
N VAL A 233 -19.11 -13.61 -13.66
CA VAL A 233 -20.52 -13.89 -13.36
C VAL A 233 -21.44 -13.21 -14.40
N ASP A 234 -21.20 -11.94 -14.73
CA ASP A 234 -21.97 -11.23 -15.78
C ASP A 234 -21.91 -11.93 -17.14
N ASP A 235 -20.74 -12.42 -17.53
CA ASP A 235 -20.57 -13.15 -18.79
C ASP A 235 -21.27 -14.53 -18.75
N ILE A 236 -21.28 -15.24 -17.61
CA ILE A 236 -22.04 -16.49 -17.43
C ILE A 236 -23.55 -16.23 -17.54
N GLU A 237 -24.07 -15.23 -16.82
CA GLU A 237 -25.50 -14.86 -16.85
C GLU A 237 -25.96 -14.51 -18.27
N LYS A 238 -25.11 -13.82 -19.03
CA LYS A 238 -25.39 -13.42 -20.42
C LYS A 238 -25.03 -14.49 -21.44
N LYS A 239 -24.63 -15.70 -21.00
CA LYS A 239 -24.22 -16.84 -21.83
C LYS A 239 -23.13 -16.47 -22.86
N ARG A 240 -22.18 -15.62 -22.46
CA ARG A 240 -21.05 -15.20 -23.27
C ARG A 240 -19.83 -16.06 -22.95
N PRO A 241 -18.98 -16.38 -23.94
CA PRO A 241 -17.69 -16.99 -23.67
C PRO A 241 -16.81 -16.02 -22.87
N ILE A 242 -16.05 -16.56 -21.91
CA ILE A 242 -15.11 -15.77 -21.12
C ILE A 242 -13.95 -15.34 -22.03
N ASP A 243 -13.95 -14.08 -22.44
CA ASP A 243 -12.92 -13.48 -23.30
C ASP A 243 -11.89 -12.71 -22.45
N TYR A 244 -10.63 -13.13 -22.53
CA TYR A 244 -9.51 -12.50 -21.83
C TYR A 244 -9.28 -11.04 -22.24
N ALA A 245 -9.51 -10.70 -23.52
CA ALA A 245 -9.36 -9.33 -24.01
C ALA A 245 -10.42 -8.41 -23.40
N ARG A 246 -11.68 -8.87 -23.35
CA ARG A 246 -12.80 -8.22 -22.67
C ARG A 246 -12.50 -7.96 -21.19
N LEU A 247 -12.07 -9.00 -20.47
CA LEU A 247 -11.72 -8.91 -19.04
C LEU A 247 -10.60 -7.88 -18.81
N LYS A 248 -9.57 -7.88 -19.66
CA LYS A 248 -8.45 -6.94 -19.56
C LYS A 248 -8.89 -5.49 -19.76
N ILE A 249 -9.80 -5.23 -20.72
CA ILE A 249 -10.34 -3.89 -20.95
C ILE A 249 -11.18 -3.43 -19.74
N LEU A 250 -12.03 -4.30 -19.20
CA LEU A 250 -12.86 -3.99 -18.03
C LEU A 250 -12.02 -3.73 -16.78
N LEU A 251 -10.95 -4.51 -16.54
CA LEU A 251 -10.04 -4.27 -15.42
C LEU A 251 -9.23 -2.98 -15.56
N ALA A 252 -8.89 -2.59 -16.80
CA ALA A 252 -8.07 -1.39 -17.05
C ALA A 252 -8.90 -0.10 -17.09
N ARG A 253 -10.09 -0.14 -17.69
CA ARG A 253 -10.90 1.06 -18.02
C ARG A 253 -12.27 1.09 -17.33
N GLY A 254 -12.73 -0.02 -16.75
CA GLY A 254 -14.02 -0.12 -16.07
C GLY A 254 -15.23 -0.26 -16.99
N ALA A 255 -15.09 0.07 -18.29
CA ALA A 255 -16.15 -0.02 -19.29
C ALA A 255 -15.59 -0.42 -20.66
N ILE A 256 -16.45 -0.99 -21.51
CA ILE A 256 -16.18 -1.30 -22.91
C ILE A 256 -17.07 -0.42 -23.78
N THR A 257 -16.49 0.34 -24.70
CA THR A 257 -17.24 1.17 -25.65
C THR A 257 -17.89 0.32 -26.74
N GLU A 258 -18.91 0.83 -27.43
CA GLU A 258 -19.57 0.09 -28.52
C GLU A 258 -18.59 -0.31 -29.64
N GLU A 259 -17.65 0.58 -29.97
CA GLU A 259 -16.58 0.30 -30.94
C GLU A 259 -15.67 -0.84 -30.48
N GLN A 260 -15.27 -0.84 -29.20
CA GLN A 260 -14.47 -1.93 -28.64
C GLN A 260 -15.27 -3.23 -28.62
N ALA A 261 -16.56 -3.19 -28.31
CA ALA A 261 -17.43 -4.35 -28.37
C ALA A 261 -17.59 -4.88 -29.80
N ALA A 262 -17.68 -4.00 -30.80
CA ALA A 262 -17.71 -4.38 -32.21
C ALA A 262 -16.39 -5.03 -32.63
N ARG A 263 -15.24 -4.49 -32.18
CA ARG A 263 -13.91 -5.04 -32.46
C ARG A 263 -13.65 -6.38 -31.78
N LEU A 264 -14.16 -6.58 -30.56
CA LEU A 264 -14.09 -7.87 -29.85
C LEU A 264 -14.96 -8.94 -30.55
N ARG A 265 -16.01 -8.54 -31.29
CA ARG A 265 -16.83 -9.44 -32.12
C ARG A 265 -16.20 -9.75 -33.49
N ASP A 266 -15.22 -8.96 -33.94
CA ASP A 266 -14.56 -9.18 -35.22
C ASP A 266 -13.52 -10.30 -35.12
N ILE A 267 -13.97 -11.53 -35.41
CA ILE A 267 -13.15 -12.74 -35.43
C ILE A 267 -12.00 -12.62 -36.45
N LYS A 268 -12.17 -11.82 -37.51
CA LYS A 268 -11.18 -11.67 -38.59
C LYS A 268 -10.05 -10.68 -38.23
N GLN A 269 -10.10 -10.06 -37.05
CA GLN A 269 -9.09 -9.14 -36.53
C GLN A 269 -8.67 -8.07 -37.55
N ARG A 270 -9.65 -7.42 -38.19
CA ARG A 270 -9.37 -6.44 -39.24
C ARG A 270 -8.61 -5.22 -38.68
N THR A 271 -7.79 -4.63 -39.54
CA THR A 271 -7.07 -3.38 -39.26
C THR A 271 -8.05 -2.21 -39.24
N ARG A 272 -7.61 -1.02 -38.80
CA ARG A 272 -8.45 0.19 -38.78
C ARG A 272 -9.09 0.52 -40.13
N LEU A 273 -8.42 0.19 -41.23
CA LEU A 273 -8.92 0.43 -42.60
C LEU A 273 -9.82 -0.70 -43.11
N GLY A 274 -10.26 -1.61 -42.23
CA GLY A 274 -11.02 -2.79 -42.62
C GLY A 274 -10.20 -3.82 -43.42
N MET A 275 -8.87 -3.69 -43.47
CA MET A 275 -7.98 -4.58 -44.21
C MET A 275 -7.49 -5.75 -43.35
N GLY A 276 -7.11 -6.87 -43.98
CA GLY A 276 -6.43 -7.99 -43.33
C GLY A 276 -4.90 -7.81 -43.30
N CYS A 277 -4.22 -8.64 -42.51
CA CYS A 277 -2.76 -8.72 -42.48
C CYS A 277 -2.34 -10.19 -42.61
N LEU A 278 -1.44 -10.50 -43.55
CA LEU A 278 -0.90 -11.86 -43.72
C LEU A 278 0.10 -12.23 -42.61
N ASP A 279 0.86 -11.24 -42.12
CA ASP A 279 1.85 -11.44 -41.06
C ASP A 279 1.88 -10.20 -40.14
N PRO A 280 1.04 -10.17 -39.10
CA PRO A 280 0.94 -9.05 -38.18
C PRO A 280 2.06 -8.99 -37.14
N GLU A 281 2.81 -10.08 -36.93
CA GLU A 281 3.89 -10.16 -35.93
C GLU A 281 5.25 -9.79 -36.49
N ASN A 282 5.39 -9.77 -37.82
CA ASN A 282 6.63 -9.41 -38.50
C ASN A 282 6.41 -8.39 -39.64
N PRO A 283 5.98 -7.14 -39.33
CA PRO A 283 5.85 -6.09 -40.33
C PRO A 283 7.22 -5.71 -40.94
N PRO A 284 7.29 -5.36 -42.24
CA PRO A 284 8.52 -4.89 -42.85
C PRO A 284 9.09 -3.66 -42.12
N LYS A 285 10.42 -3.60 -41.95
CA LYS A 285 11.11 -2.49 -41.28
C LYS A 285 10.80 -1.12 -41.88
N LYS A 286 10.50 -1.04 -43.18
CA LYS A 286 10.10 0.21 -43.86
C LYS A 286 8.77 0.76 -43.34
N ILE A 287 7.87 -0.11 -42.85
CA ILE A 287 6.54 0.24 -42.34
C ILE A 287 6.56 0.45 -40.83
N SER A 288 7.28 -0.39 -40.09
CA SER A 288 7.43 -0.29 -38.64
C SER A 288 8.90 -0.48 -38.25
N PRO A 289 9.73 0.59 -38.33
CA PRO A 289 11.17 0.51 -38.04
C PRO A 289 11.48 0.00 -36.64
N ASP A 290 10.69 0.43 -35.65
CA ASP A 290 10.88 0.13 -34.23
C ASP A 290 10.05 -1.08 -33.75
N HIS A 291 9.70 -1.99 -34.67
CA HIS A 291 8.90 -3.17 -34.32
C HIS A 291 9.68 -4.12 -33.41
N LYS A 292 9.02 -4.57 -32.33
CA LYS A 292 9.55 -5.61 -31.46
C LYS A 292 8.98 -6.96 -31.90
N SER A 293 9.85 -7.91 -32.23
CA SER A 293 9.47 -9.28 -32.62
C SER A 293 8.54 -9.91 -31.57
N GLY A 294 7.50 -10.62 -32.04
CA GLY A 294 6.48 -11.26 -31.20
C GLY A 294 5.37 -10.32 -30.71
N HIS A 295 5.34 -9.05 -31.13
CA HIS A 295 4.20 -8.15 -30.91
C HIS A 295 3.42 -7.92 -32.20
N LEU A 296 2.13 -7.58 -32.08
CA LEU A 296 1.32 -7.15 -33.22
C LEU A 296 1.74 -5.76 -33.73
N CYS A 297 1.73 -5.58 -35.05
CA CYS A 297 1.99 -4.31 -35.72
C CYS A 297 1.02 -3.21 -35.23
N ARG A 298 1.58 -2.16 -34.60
CA ARG A 298 0.80 -1.04 -34.05
C ARG A 298 0.56 0.09 -35.05
N VAL A 299 1.41 0.20 -36.06
CA VAL A 299 1.41 1.32 -37.02
C VAL A 299 0.22 1.25 -37.98
N GLN A 300 -0.26 0.05 -38.31
CA GLN A 300 -1.44 -0.22 -39.14
C GLN A 300 -1.52 0.59 -40.47
N ARG A 301 -0.37 0.91 -41.09
CA ARG A 301 -0.27 1.54 -42.43
C ARG A 301 -0.39 0.49 -43.54
N CYS A 302 -1.51 -0.21 -43.53
CA CYS A 302 -1.68 -1.45 -44.29
C CYS A 302 -1.74 -1.25 -45.82
N THR A 303 -2.18 -0.10 -46.31
CA THR A 303 -2.25 0.19 -47.75
C THR A 303 -0.87 0.29 -48.41
N GLY A 304 0.16 0.67 -47.65
CA GLY A 304 1.55 0.72 -48.12
C GLY A 304 2.38 -0.51 -47.76
N CYS A 305 1.78 -1.49 -47.08
CA CYS A 305 2.47 -2.68 -46.58
C CYS A 305 2.24 -3.87 -47.52
N MET A 306 3.29 -4.65 -47.78
CA MET A 306 3.19 -5.86 -48.60
C MET A 306 2.33 -6.97 -47.97
N HIS A 307 2.10 -6.94 -46.66
CA HIS A 307 1.23 -7.90 -45.96
C HIS A 307 -0.24 -7.48 -45.92
N GLY A 308 -0.57 -6.28 -46.42
CA GLY A 308 -1.94 -5.75 -46.39
C GLY A 308 -2.84 -6.45 -47.40
N VAL A 309 -3.98 -6.96 -46.92
CA VAL A 309 -5.00 -7.60 -47.77
C VAL A 309 -6.24 -6.71 -47.80
N VAL A 310 -6.64 -6.28 -49.00
CA VAL A 310 -7.80 -5.42 -49.21
C VAL A 310 -9.04 -6.30 -49.42
N PHE A 311 -10.14 -5.97 -48.76
CA PHE A 311 -11.43 -6.63 -48.95
C PHE A 311 -12.47 -5.65 -49.52
N LEU A 312 -13.58 -6.18 -50.03
CA LEU A 312 -14.70 -5.34 -50.49
C LEU A 312 -15.24 -4.46 -49.37
N GLU A 313 -15.31 -5.01 -48.15
CA GLU A 313 -15.78 -4.28 -46.97
C GLU A 313 -14.79 -3.22 -46.48
N SER A 314 -13.54 -3.22 -46.97
CA SER A 314 -12.57 -2.16 -46.66
C SER A 314 -12.92 -0.83 -47.35
N LEU A 315 -13.76 -0.86 -48.40
CA LEU A 315 -14.05 0.31 -49.25
C LEU A 315 -14.46 1.55 -48.45
N GLN A 316 -15.45 1.41 -47.57
CA GLN A 316 -15.95 2.52 -46.77
C GLN A 316 -14.82 3.17 -45.96
N HIS A 317 -14.07 2.37 -45.21
CA HIS A 317 -13.00 2.86 -44.33
C HIS A 317 -11.83 3.48 -45.10
N LEU A 318 -11.49 2.94 -46.28
CA LEU A 318 -10.46 3.50 -47.15
C LEU A 318 -10.88 4.84 -47.74
N ALA A 319 -12.14 4.97 -48.19
CA ALA A 319 -12.70 6.21 -48.73
C ALA A 319 -12.80 7.30 -47.65
N GLU A 320 -13.24 6.93 -46.45
CA GLU A 320 -13.31 7.83 -45.29
C GLU A 320 -11.91 8.33 -44.89
N ALA A 321 -10.91 7.43 -44.82
CA ALA A 321 -9.54 7.79 -44.50
C ALA A 321 -8.91 8.73 -45.55
N LEU A 322 -9.24 8.56 -46.84
CA LEU A 322 -8.80 9.47 -47.89
C LEU A 322 -9.43 10.87 -47.70
N ALA A 323 -10.71 10.95 -47.37
CA ALA A 323 -11.39 12.23 -47.09
C ALA A 323 -10.76 12.95 -45.89
N ASP A 324 -10.43 12.22 -44.82
CA ASP A 324 -9.73 12.76 -43.65
C ASP A 324 -8.35 13.35 -44.02
N LEU A 325 -7.55 12.63 -44.83
CA LEU A 325 -6.23 13.11 -45.27
C LEU A 325 -6.33 14.31 -46.22
N ASP A 326 -7.28 14.31 -47.15
CA ASP A 326 -7.51 15.45 -48.04
C ASP A 326 -7.99 16.70 -47.28
N PHE A 327 -8.74 16.51 -46.19
CA PHE A 327 -9.13 17.59 -45.30
C PHE A 327 -7.93 18.12 -44.50
N LEU A 328 -7.13 17.22 -43.93
CA LEU A 328 -5.91 17.58 -43.18
C LEU A 328 -4.88 18.30 -44.06
N GLN A 329 -4.73 17.88 -45.32
CA GLN A 329 -3.83 18.51 -46.29
C GLN A 329 -4.16 20.00 -46.50
N ARG A 330 -5.45 20.37 -46.48
CA ARG A 330 -5.89 21.77 -46.66
C ARG A 330 -5.57 22.65 -45.45
N GLN A 331 -5.40 22.04 -44.28
CA GLN A 331 -5.09 22.73 -43.02
C GLN A 331 -3.60 22.73 -42.70
N THR A 332 -2.83 21.86 -43.35
CA THR A 332 -1.40 21.68 -43.09
C THR A 332 -0.57 22.52 -44.08
N PRO A 333 0.42 23.29 -43.63
CA PRO A 333 1.34 23.98 -44.53
C PRO A 333 2.01 23.02 -45.52
N ILE A 334 2.10 23.42 -46.80
CA ILE A 334 2.56 22.52 -47.88
C ILE A 334 3.97 21.95 -47.65
N ARG A 335 4.84 22.71 -46.98
CA ARG A 335 6.21 22.27 -46.61
C ARG A 335 6.20 21.14 -45.59
N SER A 336 5.21 21.09 -44.71
CA SER A 336 5.05 20.04 -43.71
C SER A 336 4.33 18.80 -44.27
N TRP A 337 3.53 18.98 -45.32
CA TRP A 337 2.87 17.88 -46.02
C TRP A 337 3.83 17.12 -46.93
N ASN A 338 4.63 17.83 -47.72
CA ASN A 338 5.54 17.23 -48.69
C ASN A 338 6.67 16.46 -47.99
N GLY A 339 6.88 15.22 -48.39
CA GLY A 339 7.83 14.29 -47.78
C GLY A 339 7.34 13.66 -46.47
N SER A 340 6.13 14.00 -46.01
CA SER A 340 5.56 13.41 -44.79
C SER A 340 5.03 11.99 -45.06
N SER A 341 4.85 11.22 -43.98
CA SER A 341 4.18 9.94 -44.08
C SER A 341 2.71 10.04 -44.50
N PHE A 342 2.04 11.17 -44.26
CA PHE A 342 0.66 11.38 -44.66
C PHE A 342 0.53 11.53 -46.18
N GLU A 343 1.51 12.15 -46.83
CA GLU A 343 1.55 12.21 -48.30
C GLU A 343 1.66 10.80 -48.92
N LEU A 344 2.53 9.95 -48.35
CA LEU A 344 2.70 8.58 -48.81
C LEU A 344 1.42 7.74 -48.58
N GLU A 345 0.78 7.89 -47.43
CA GLU A 345 -0.47 7.22 -47.10
C GLU A 345 -1.61 7.66 -48.02
N GLN A 346 -1.73 8.97 -48.30
CA GLN A 346 -2.72 9.53 -49.22
C GLN A 346 -2.51 8.99 -50.65
N LYS A 347 -1.27 8.97 -51.15
CA LYS A 347 -0.96 8.40 -52.47
C LYS A 347 -1.31 6.92 -52.54
N SER A 348 -0.97 6.16 -51.50
CA SER A 348 -1.27 4.74 -51.39
C SER A 348 -2.78 4.48 -51.38
N LEU A 349 -3.55 5.23 -50.59
CA LEU A 349 -5.01 5.13 -50.55
C LEU A 349 -5.65 5.42 -51.92
N ARG A 350 -5.21 6.47 -52.61
CA ARG A 350 -5.71 6.78 -53.97
C ARG A 350 -5.44 5.65 -54.96
N LEU A 351 -4.28 4.99 -54.86
CA LEU A 351 -3.96 3.84 -55.72
C LEU A 351 -4.80 2.60 -55.37
N THR A 352 -5.01 2.33 -54.09
CA THR A 352 -5.85 1.22 -53.63
C THR A 352 -7.31 1.41 -54.05
N LEU A 353 -7.86 2.63 -53.91
CA LEU A 353 -9.25 2.93 -54.24
C LEU A 353 -9.55 2.85 -55.75
N LYS A 354 -8.54 2.97 -56.63
CA LYS A 354 -8.72 2.73 -58.08
C LYS A 354 -9.15 1.30 -58.42
N GLN A 355 -8.97 0.35 -57.50
CA GLN A 355 -9.38 -1.04 -57.69
C GLN A 355 -10.88 -1.25 -57.41
N PHE A 356 -11.57 -0.25 -56.86
CA PHE A 356 -12.99 -0.30 -56.55
C PHE A 356 -13.83 0.47 -57.57
N ASN A 357 -15.15 0.30 -57.52
CA ASN A 357 -16.07 1.09 -58.32
C ASN A 357 -15.96 2.58 -57.94
N PRO A 358 -15.70 3.49 -58.92
CA PRO A 358 -15.60 4.92 -58.66
C PRO A 358 -16.86 5.52 -58.02
N ALA A 359 -18.05 5.06 -58.41
CA ALA A 359 -19.32 5.60 -57.90
C ALA A 359 -19.50 5.32 -56.41
N ASP A 360 -19.17 4.10 -55.97
CA ASP A 360 -19.27 3.70 -54.57
C ASP A 360 -18.19 4.37 -53.70
N THR A 361 -16.99 4.53 -54.26
CA THR A 361 -15.90 5.27 -53.61
C THR A 361 -16.29 6.73 -53.36
N GLU A 362 -16.81 7.41 -54.38
CA GLU A 362 -17.24 8.81 -54.29
C GLU A 362 -18.34 8.99 -53.26
N LYS A 363 -19.32 8.08 -53.22
CA LYS A 363 -20.41 8.09 -52.24
C LYS A 363 -19.90 8.16 -50.80
N HIS A 364 -18.97 7.28 -50.42
CA HIS A 364 -18.43 7.24 -49.05
C HIS A 364 -17.49 8.43 -48.79
N TYR A 365 -16.66 8.81 -49.76
CA TYR A 365 -15.76 9.96 -49.66
C TYR A 365 -16.50 11.28 -49.45
N VAL A 366 -17.52 11.57 -50.27
CA VAL A 366 -18.32 12.81 -50.18
C VAL A 366 -19.06 12.89 -48.87
N LYS A 367 -19.72 11.80 -48.45
CA LYS A 367 -20.41 11.73 -47.16
C LYS A 367 -19.48 12.12 -46.01
N ARG A 368 -18.31 11.49 -45.93
CA ARG A 368 -17.30 11.78 -44.90
C ARG A 368 -16.82 13.23 -44.96
N ARG A 369 -16.56 13.74 -46.16
CA ARG A 369 -16.11 15.12 -46.38
C ARG A 369 -17.15 16.14 -45.91
N GLU A 370 -18.44 15.87 -46.09
CA GLU A 370 -19.52 16.73 -45.57
C GLU A 370 -19.60 16.69 -44.05
N GLU A 371 -19.48 15.51 -43.44
CA GLU A 371 -19.44 15.33 -41.99
C GLU A 371 -18.28 16.13 -41.34
N LEU A 372 -17.08 16.08 -41.94
CA LEU A 372 -15.91 16.86 -41.50
C LEU A 372 -16.13 18.36 -41.62
N LYS A 373 -16.78 18.82 -42.71
CA LYS A 373 -17.09 20.26 -42.90
C LYS A 373 -18.11 20.77 -41.89
N ARG A 374 -19.05 19.92 -41.48
CA ARG A 374 -20.08 20.24 -40.48
C ARG A 374 -19.59 20.08 -39.03
N ASP A 375 -18.31 19.74 -38.85
CA ASP A 375 -17.68 19.47 -37.55
C ASP A 375 -18.42 18.39 -36.73
N GLN A 376 -19.10 17.46 -37.41
CA GLN A 376 -19.86 16.38 -36.79
C GLN A 376 -18.96 15.22 -36.35
N VAL A 377 -17.76 15.12 -36.94
CA VAL A 377 -16.81 14.04 -36.69
C VAL A 377 -15.39 14.57 -36.72
N ARG A 378 -14.48 14.00 -35.92
CA ARG A 378 -13.09 14.47 -35.87
C ARG A 378 -12.27 13.91 -37.04
N VAL A 379 -11.34 14.73 -37.51
CA VAL A 379 -10.31 14.33 -38.48
C VAL A 379 -9.49 13.20 -37.85
N LEU A 380 -9.39 12.06 -38.54
CA LEU A 380 -8.65 10.90 -38.04
C LEU A 380 -9.20 10.38 -36.69
N ASP A 381 -10.52 10.44 -36.45
CA ASP A 381 -11.17 9.99 -35.19
C ASP A 381 -10.82 8.55 -34.76
N GLY A 382 -10.40 7.70 -35.71
CA GLY A 382 -9.93 6.34 -35.45
C GLY A 382 -8.43 6.19 -35.18
N TYR A 383 -7.64 7.26 -35.19
CA TYR A 383 -6.22 7.24 -34.86
C TYR A 383 -6.06 7.42 -33.36
N SER A 384 -5.42 6.45 -32.69
CA SER A 384 -4.83 6.69 -31.38
C SER A 384 -3.76 7.76 -31.57
N ILE A 385 -4.08 9.00 -31.23
CA ILE A 385 -3.09 10.08 -31.09
C ILE A 385 -2.11 9.59 -30.02
N PHE A 386 -0.93 9.17 -30.46
CA PHE A 386 0.20 8.86 -29.58
C PHE A 386 0.96 10.13 -29.25
#